data_AF-A0A351MQ97-F1
#
_entry.id   AF-A0A351MQ97-F1
#
_cell.length_a   1.000
_cell.length_b   1.000
_cell.length_c   1.000
_cell.angle_alpha   90.00
_cell.angle_beta   90.00
_cell.angle_gamma   90.00
#
_symmetry.space_group_name_H-M   'P 1'
#
loop_
_entity.id
_entity.type
_entity.pdbx_description
1 polymer ?
#
loop_
_entity_poly.entity_id
_entity_poly.type
_entity_poly.pdbx_seq_one_letter_code
_entity_poly.pdbx_strand_id
1 'polypeptide(L)' 'DARDMTCFTAAERKPVHLPQNRKPRLGVPRALLEGVDAGVRATFDAALEFYRAAGCELIDVYLPTAGLAVPTY' A
#
# COMPACT_ATOMS: atom_id res chain seq x y z
N ASP A 1 19.47 4.78 23.79
CA ASP A 1 18.65 5.95 24.12
C ASP A 1 17.19 5.48 24.11
N ALA A 2 16.39 5.84 25.13
CA ALA A 2 14.99 5.41 25.23
C ALA A 2 14.05 6.09 24.19
N ARG A 3 14.63 6.83 23.23
CA ARG A 3 13.93 7.51 22.14
C ARG A 3 14.41 7.10 20.74
N ASP A 4 15.11 5.98 20.59
CA ASP A 4 15.47 5.51 19.26
C ASP A 4 14.24 4.91 18.55
N MET A 5 13.69 5.67 17.61
CA MET A 5 12.52 5.36 16.78
C MET A 5 12.87 4.48 15.58
N THR A 6 13.72 3.47 15.75
CA THR A 6 14.00 2.46 14.72
C THR A 6 13.06 1.27 14.91
N CYS A 7 11.82 1.42 14.44
CA CYS A 7 10.70 0.57 14.84
C CYS A 7 10.86 -0.95 14.65
N PHE A 8 11.80 -1.47 13.86
CA PHE A 8 12.16 -2.90 13.85
C PHE A 8 13.57 -3.06 13.27
N THR A 9 14.41 -3.89 13.90
CA THR A 9 15.63 -4.37 13.26
C THR A 9 15.29 -5.35 12.13
N ALA A 10 16.16 -5.50 11.13
CA ALA A 10 15.93 -6.46 10.04
C ALA A 10 15.74 -7.89 10.54
N ALA A 11 16.34 -8.25 11.68
CA ALA A 11 16.21 -9.55 12.32
C ALA A 11 14.83 -9.78 12.97
N GLU A 12 14.12 -8.72 13.36
CA GLU A 12 12.81 -8.80 14.01
C GLU A 12 11.66 -8.88 12.99
N ARG A 13 11.90 -8.54 11.72
CA ARG A 13 10.90 -8.73 10.66
C ARG A 13 10.80 -10.21 10.31
N LYS A 14 9.67 -10.83 10.65
CA LYS A 14 9.28 -12.13 10.10
C LYS A 14 8.53 -11.92 8.79
N PRO A 15 9.17 -12.04 7.61
CA PRO A 15 8.44 -11.95 6.36
C PRO A 15 7.41 -13.06 6.29
N VAL A 16 6.16 -12.70 5.99
CA VAL A 16 5.12 -13.68 5.69
C VAL A 16 5.42 -14.24 4.31
N HIS A 17 5.84 -15.51 4.24
CA HIS A 17 5.95 -16.21 2.98
C HIS A 17 4.55 -16.62 2.52
N LEU A 18 4.03 -15.95 1.50
CA LEU A 18 2.80 -16.38 0.84
C LEU A 18 3.11 -17.62 -0.01
N PRO A 19 2.25 -18.65 0.01
CA PRO A 19 2.43 -19.79 -0.88
C PRO A 19 2.42 -19.30 -2.34
N GLN A 20 3.34 -19.83 -3.16
CA GLN A 20 3.61 -19.34 -4.52
C GLN A 20 2.38 -19.30 -5.44
N ASN A 21 1.34 -20.08 -5.13
CA ASN A 21 0.12 -20.19 -5.93
C ASN A 21 -1.03 -19.31 -5.43
N ARG A 22 -0.84 -18.56 -4.34
CA ARG A 22 -1.89 -17.70 -3.78
C ARG A 22 -1.83 -16.32 -4.40
N LYS A 23 -2.92 -15.92 -5.03
CA LYS A 23 -3.14 -14.53 -5.44
C LYS A 23 -3.47 -13.69 -4.21
N PRO A 24 -2.69 -12.64 -3.89
CA PRO A 24 -2.96 -11.80 -2.73
C PRO A 24 -4.20 -10.94 -2.96
N ARG A 25 -4.80 -10.54 -1.84
CA ARG A 25 -5.86 -9.52 -1.79
C ARG A 25 -5.18 -8.21 -1.41
N LEU A 26 -5.36 -7.18 -2.24
CA LEU A 26 -4.68 -5.89 -2.09
C LEU A 26 -5.70 -4.85 -1.64
N GLY A 27 -5.52 -4.32 -0.43
CA GLY A 27 -6.29 -3.18 0.06
C GLY A 27 -5.80 -1.88 -0.57
N VAL A 28 -6.69 -1.11 -1.18
CA VAL A 28 -6.41 0.16 -1.85
C VAL A 28 -7.13 1.29 -1.10
N PRO A 29 -6.44 2.08 -0.26
CA PRO A 29 -7.03 3.22 0.43
C PRO A 29 -7.12 4.43 -0.51
N ARG A 30 -8.20 4.54 -1.28
CA ARG A 30 -8.35 5.61 -2.29
C ARG A 30 -8.26 7.03 -1.73
N ALA A 31 -8.65 7.22 -0.47
CA ALA A 31 -8.55 8.51 0.22
C ALA A 31 -7.10 9.03 0.30
N LEU A 32 -6.08 8.15 0.29
CA LEU A 32 -4.67 8.57 0.27
C LEU A 32 -4.21 9.12 -1.08
N LEU A 33 -5.02 8.96 -2.13
CA LEU A 33 -4.72 9.44 -3.47
C LEU A 33 -5.36 10.81 -3.75
N GLU A 34 -6.05 11.39 -2.78
CA GLU A 34 -6.62 12.72 -2.88
C GLU A 34 -5.50 13.77 -2.79
N GLY A 35 -5.42 14.67 -3.78
CA GLY A 35 -4.39 15.71 -3.83
C GLY A 35 -3.00 15.27 -4.30
N VAL A 36 -2.84 14.00 -4.70
CA VAL A 36 -1.63 13.47 -5.36
C VAL A 36 -1.53 14.02 -6.79
N ASP A 37 -0.31 14.23 -7.28
CA ASP A 37 -0.08 14.68 -8.66
C ASP A 37 -0.73 13.73 -9.69
N ALA A 38 -1.25 14.29 -10.78
CA ALA A 38 -1.97 13.53 -11.80
C ALA A 38 -1.12 12.43 -12.45
N GLY A 39 0.19 12.66 -12.64
CA GLY A 39 1.10 11.67 -13.22
C GLY A 39 1.37 10.51 -12.26
N VAL A 40 1.52 10.82 -10.96
CA VAL A 40 1.65 9.80 -9.90
C VAL A 40 0.37 8.99 -9.80
N ARG A 41 -0.79 9.67 -9.83
CA ARG A 41 -2.09 8.99 -9.81
C ARG A 41 -2.27 8.04 -10.99
N ALA A 42 -1.94 8.48 -12.21
CA ALA A 42 -2.03 7.63 -13.39
C ALA A 42 -1.10 6.40 -13.30
N THR A 43 0.12 6.59 -12.79
CA THR A 43 1.07 5.49 -12.59
C THR A 43 0.56 4.49 -11.55
N PHE A 44 -0.04 4.98 -10.46
CA PHE A 44 -0.65 4.16 -9.44
C PHE A 44 -1.81 3.33 -10.00
N ASP A 45 -2.72 3.96 -10.74
CA ASP A 45 -3.86 3.28 -11.36
C ASP A 45 -3.39 2.21 -12.38
N ALA A 46 -2.32 2.47 -13.14
CA ALA A 46 -1.73 1.48 -14.04
C ALA A 46 -1.13 0.27 -13.28
N ALA A 47 -0.49 0.51 -12.13
CA ALA A 47 0.02 -0.57 -11.28
C ALA A 47 -1.11 -1.44 -10.71
N LEU A 48 -2.23 -0.84 -10.31
CA LEU A 48 -3.41 -1.58 -9.87
C LEU A 48 -3.96 -2.48 -10.98
N GLU A 49 -4.06 -1.96 -12.21
CA GLU A 49 -4.53 -2.76 -13.34
C GLU A 49 -3.59 -3.94 -13.64
N PHE A 50 -2.28 -3.74 -13.55
CA PHE A 50 -1.31 -4.83 -13.65
C PHE A 50 -1.58 -5.95 -12.64
N TYR A 51 -1.80 -5.61 -11.36
CA TYR A 51 -2.09 -6.62 -10.33
C TYR A 51 -3.45 -7.28 -10.50
N ARG A 52 -4.45 -6.52 -10.95
CA ARG A 52 -5.78 -7.06 -11.31
C ARG A 52 -5.64 -8.09 -12.43
N ALA A 53 -4.93 -7.77 -13.51
CA ALA A 53 -4.67 -8.66 -14.63
C ALA A 53 -3.85 -9.90 -14.21
N ALA A 54 -2.96 -9.77 -13.24
CA ALA A 54 -2.24 -10.89 -12.64
C ALA A 54 -3.11 -11.81 -11.75
N GLY A 55 -4.40 -11.48 -11.58
CA GLY A 55 -5.39 -12.25 -10.82
C GLY A 55 -5.48 -11.89 -9.35
N CYS A 56 -4.94 -10.74 -8.93
CA CYS A 56 -5.10 -10.25 -7.56
C CYS A 56 -6.48 -9.61 -7.37
N GLU A 57 -7.05 -9.78 -6.18
CA GLU A 57 -8.29 -9.09 -5.80
C GLU A 57 -7.95 -7.71 -5.26
N LEU A 58 -8.51 -6.65 -5.84
CA LEU A 58 -8.39 -5.28 -5.32
C LEU A 58 -9.59 -4.98 -4.43
N ILE A 59 -9.34 -4.57 -3.20
CA ILE A 59 -10.34 -4.25 -2.19
C ILE A 59 -10.21 -2.77 -1.88
N ASP A 60 -11.28 -2.01 -2.03
CA ASP A 60 -11.31 -0.65 -1.51
C ASP A 60 -11.36 -0.69 0.02
N VAL A 61 -10.41 -0.01 0.67
CA VAL A 61 -10.33 -0.01 2.14
C VAL A 61 -10.57 1.38 2.69
N TYR A 62 -11.53 1.47 3.61
CA TYR A 62 -11.78 2.68 4.34
C TYR A 62 -10.77 2.85 5.48
N LEU A 63 -10.06 3.97 5.48
CA LEU A 63 -9.14 4.36 6.54
C LEU A 63 -9.64 5.68 7.16
N PRO A 64 -10.13 5.67 8.42
CA PRO A 64 -10.80 6.83 9.02
C PRO A 64 -9.95 8.11 9.09
N THR A 65 -8.64 7.96 9.19
CA THR A 65 -7.69 9.07 9.34
C THR A 65 -6.91 9.38 8.06
N ALA A 66 -7.22 8.73 6.93
CA ALA A 66 -6.50 8.93 5.67
C ALA A 66 -6.57 10.38 5.17
N GLY A 67 -7.67 11.09 5.41
CA GLY A 67 -7.79 12.51 5.05
C GLY A 67 -6.88 13.45 5.85
N LEU A 68 -6.22 12.97 6.91
CA LEU A 68 -5.19 13.73 7.65
C LEU A 68 -3.80 13.54 7.05
N ALA A 69 -3.64 12.68 6.03
CA ALA A 69 -2.36 12.46 5.38
C ALA A 69 -1.99 13.67 4.50
N VAL A 70 -0.70 14.00 4.46
CA VAL A 70 -0.16 15.01 3.54
C VAL A 70 0.40 14.28 2.31
N PRO A 71 -0.20 14.42 1.12
CA PRO A 71 0.37 13.85 -0.09
C PRO A 71 1.70 14.53 -0.39
N THR A 72 2.75 13.74 -0.66
CA THR A 72 4.13 14.24 -0.85
C THR A 72 4.64 14.07 -2.29
N TYR A 73 3.83 13.49 -3.18
CA TYR A 73 4.18 13.26 -4.58
C TYR A 73 2.96 13.43 -5.49
#